data_AF-A0A1T5CW68-F1
#
_entry.id   AF-A0A1T5CW68-F1
#
_cell.length_a   1.000
_cell.length_b   1.000
_cell.length_c   1.000
_cell.angle_alpha   90.00
_cell.angle_beta   90.00
_cell.angle_gamma   90.00
#
_symmetry.space_group_name_H-M   'P 1'
#
loop_
_entity.id
_entity.type
_entity.pdbx_description
1 polymer ?
#
loop_
_entity_poly.entity_id
_entity_poly.type
_entity_poly.pdbx_seq_one_letter_code
_entity_poly.pdbx_strand_id
1 'polypeptide(L)'
;MNKIVNHILSFLQLIILAIVFLVQYFSTRKMGMMRHVVYTNQKWEANYPIATYELGAIAVVAIIALIVGIKLFVKLKSENKDAIWMKIFALQMAVSIIYIGFSLIYSTEQIRSYYYINIGLLLTVFLQTMKSCLYITISEKNY
;
A
#
# COMPACT_ATOMS: atom_id res chain seq x y z
N MET A 1 13.23 8.06 19.29
CA MET A 1 13.43 7.09 18.19
C MET A 1 12.21 7.00 17.27
N ASN A 2 10.99 6.74 17.76
CA ASN A 2 9.82 6.46 16.91
C ASN A 2 9.36 7.63 15.99
N LYS A 3 9.56 8.89 16.40
CA LYS A 3 9.23 10.06 15.54
C LYS A 3 10.11 10.14 14.28
N ILE A 4 11.40 9.83 14.41
CA ILE A 4 12.37 9.80 13.30
C ILE A 4 12.01 8.66 12.35
N VAL A 5 11.73 7.47 12.90
CA VAL A 5 11.28 6.31 12.11
C VAL A 5 10.02 6.63 11.31
N ASN A 6 9.02 7.29 11.93
CA ASN A 6 7.79 7.68 11.22
C ASN A 6 8.05 8.69 10.08
N HIS A 7 9.00 9.62 10.24
CA HIS A 7 9.39 10.54 9.17
C HIS A 7 10.07 9.81 8.03
N ILE A 8 11.01 8.90 8.33
CA ILE A 8 11.69 8.07 7.33
C ILE A 8 10.69 7.22 6.56
N LEU A 9 9.77 6.54 7.25
CA LEU A 9 8.71 5.73 6.62
C LEU A 9 7.82 6.58 5.72
N SER A 10 7.51 7.82 6.10
CA SER A 10 6.70 8.72 5.28
C SER A 10 7.45 9.22 4.05
N PHE A 11 8.74 9.54 4.20
CA PHE A 11 9.59 9.93 3.07
C PHE A 11 9.77 8.77 2.07
N LEU A 12 9.99 7.56 2.57
CA LEU A 12 10.08 6.36 1.74
C LEU A 12 8.78 6.10 0.98
N GLN A 13 7.63 6.28 1.64
CA GLN A 13 6.32 6.15 0.99
C GLN A 13 6.15 7.15 -0.16
N LEU A 14 6.57 8.40 0.01
CA LEU A 14 6.53 9.41 -1.06
C LEU A 14 7.42 9.03 -2.24
N ILE A 15 8.63 8.51 -1.98
CA ILE A 15 9.53 8.03 -3.03
C ILE A 15 8.89 6.88 -3.81
N ILE A 16 8.29 5.90 -3.13
CA ILE A 16 7.63 4.77 -3.78
C ILE A 16 6.50 5.25 -4.70
N LEU A 17 5.64 6.15 -4.21
CA LEU A 17 4.57 6.71 -5.02
C LEU A 17 5.10 7.51 -6.22
N ALA A 18 6.19 8.26 -6.04
CA ALA A 18 6.85 8.98 -7.14
C ALA A 18 7.42 8.01 -8.19
N ILE A 19 8.06 6.92 -7.77
CA ILE A 19 8.58 5.89 -8.67
C ILE A 19 7.44 5.24 -9.46
N VAL A 20 6.35 4.85 -8.78
CA VAL A 20 5.16 4.27 -9.44
C VAL A 20 4.59 5.22 -10.50
N PHE A 21 4.46 6.49 -10.15
CA PHE A 21 3.98 7.51 -11.08
C PHE A 21 4.92 7.66 -12.29
N LEU A 22 6.24 7.70 -12.07
CA LEU A 22 7.23 7.79 -13.14
C LEU A 22 7.19 6.55 -14.04
N VAL A 23 7.05 5.34 -13.49
CA VAL A 23 6.95 4.11 -14.28
C VAL A 23 5.71 4.16 -15.18
N GLN A 24 4.56 4.55 -14.66
CA GLN A 24 3.34 4.72 -15.45
C GLN A 24 3.51 5.78 -16.56
N TYR A 25 4.08 6.93 -16.21
CA TYR A 25 4.33 8.01 -17.15
C TYR A 25 5.31 7.62 -18.28
N PHE A 26 6.41 6.96 -17.94
CA PHE A 26 7.37 6.52 -18.94
C PHE A 26 6.87 5.32 -19.76
N SER A 27 6.09 4.42 -19.16
CA SER A 27 5.48 3.31 -19.90
C SER A 27 4.45 3.78 -20.94
N THR A 28 3.85 4.96 -20.73
CA THR A 28 2.89 5.54 -21.69
C THR A 28 3.57 6.41 -22.74
N ARG A 29 4.66 7.13 -22.40
CA ARG A 29 5.33 8.05 -23.33
C ARG A 29 6.53 7.47 -24.09
N LYS A 30 7.23 6.48 -23.53
CA LYS A 30 8.45 5.91 -24.14
C LYS A 30 8.19 4.47 -24.60
N MET A 31 8.15 4.25 -25.92
CA MET A 31 7.97 2.91 -26.50
C MET A 31 8.99 1.87 -26.00
N GLY A 32 10.23 2.27 -25.73
CA GLY A 32 11.23 1.36 -25.18
C GLY A 32 10.85 0.81 -23.80
N MET A 33 10.37 1.67 -22.91
CA MET A 33 9.89 1.28 -21.57
C MET A 33 8.62 0.44 -21.65
N MET A 34 7.70 0.80 -22.55
CA MET A 34 6.50 0.02 -22.82
C MET A 34 6.83 -1.43 -23.23
N ARG A 35 7.77 -1.63 -24.17
CA ARG A 35 8.20 -2.97 -24.59
C ARG A 35 8.87 -3.73 -23.45
N HIS A 36 9.72 -3.06 -22.67
CA HIS A 36 10.39 -3.67 -21.52
C HIS A 36 9.41 -4.14 -20.44
N VAL A 37 8.40 -3.32 -20.12
CA VAL A 37 7.35 -3.66 -19.16
C VAL A 37 6.54 -4.86 -19.64
N VAL A 38 6.10 -4.87 -20.91
CA VAL A 38 5.34 -5.99 -21.47
C VAL A 38 6.15 -7.28 -21.47
N TYR A 39 7.41 -7.24 -21.90
CA TYR A 39 8.29 -8.40 -21.87
C TYR A 39 8.47 -8.95 -20.46
N THR A 40 8.65 -8.07 -19.48
CA THR A 40 8.80 -8.46 -18.07
C THR A 40 7.53 -9.08 -17.52
N ASN A 41 6.35 -8.51 -17.83
CA ASN A 41 5.07 -9.07 -17.40
C ASN A 41 4.87 -10.48 -17.97
N GLN A 42 5.06 -10.66 -19.29
CA GLN A 42 4.95 -11.97 -19.93
C GLN A 42 5.92 -13.00 -19.32
N LYS A 43 7.15 -12.57 -19.03
CA LYS A 43 8.13 -13.42 -18.37
C LYS A 43 7.68 -13.81 -16.96
N TRP A 44 7.09 -12.89 -16.19
CA TRP A 44 6.60 -13.24 -14.86
C TRP A 44 5.39 -14.17 -14.94
N GLU A 45 4.44 -13.91 -15.84
CA GLU A 45 3.23 -14.73 -16.01
C GLU A 45 3.58 -16.15 -16.47
N ALA A 46 4.63 -16.30 -17.29
CA ALA A 46 5.11 -17.60 -17.74
C ALA A 46 5.84 -18.41 -16.65
N ASN A 47 6.48 -17.74 -15.68
CA ASN A 47 7.31 -18.42 -14.67
C ASN A 47 6.61 -18.56 -13.30
N TYR A 48 5.58 -17.76 -13.03
CA TYR A 48 4.95 -17.67 -11.72
C TYR A 48 3.42 -17.61 -11.82
N PRO A 49 2.69 -18.24 -10.89
CA PRO A 49 1.23 -18.13 -10.80
C PRO A 49 0.84 -16.77 -10.18
N ILE A 50 1.10 -15.67 -10.90
CA ILE A 50 0.93 -14.29 -10.40
C ILE A 50 -0.50 -14.05 -9.91
N ALA A 51 -1.50 -14.53 -10.64
CA ALA A 51 -2.90 -14.36 -10.27
C ALA A 51 -3.22 -14.92 -8.87
N THR A 52 -2.63 -16.07 -8.51
CA THR A 52 -2.79 -16.65 -7.18
C THR A 52 -2.08 -15.82 -6.11
N TYR A 53 -0.88 -15.32 -6.40
CA TYR A 53 -0.14 -14.46 -5.47
C TYR A 53 -0.85 -13.12 -5.24
N GLU A 54 -1.46 -12.57 -6.28
CA GLU A 54 -2.20 -11.32 -6.22
C GLU A 54 -3.45 -11.45 -5.35
N LEU A 55 -4.26 -12.49 -5.58
CA LEU A 55 -5.42 -12.78 -4.71
C LEU A 55 -4.99 -13.04 -3.26
N GLY A 56 -3.87 -13.75 -3.06
CA GLY A 56 -3.28 -13.94 -1.74
C GLY A 56 -2.88 -12.62 -1.08
N ALA A 57 -2.23 -11.71 -1.81
CA ALA A 57 -1.84 -10.40 -1.31
C ALA A 57 -3.05 -9.54 -0.95
N ILE A 58 -4.10 -9.54 -1.78
CA ILE A 58 -5.38 -8.86 -1.49
C ILE A 58 -5.99 -9.40 -0.20
N ALA A 59 -6.08 -10.72 -0.05
CA ALA A 59 -6.65 -11.36 1.14
C ALA A 59 -5.85 -11.01 2.41
N VAL A 60 -4.52 -11.08 2.35
CA VAL A 60 -3.63 -10.72 3.46
C VAL A 60 -3.80 -9.25 3.84
N VAL A 61 -3.80 -8.35 2.87
CA VAL A 61 -4.00 -6.91 3.11
C VAL A 61 -5.38 -6.64 3.72
N ALA A 62 -6.44 -7.29 3.23
CA ALA A 62 -7.79 -7.12 3.77
C ALA A 62 -7.88 -7.58 5.23
N ILE A 63 -7.32 -8.74 5.57
CA ILE A 63 -7.28 -9.26 6.95
C ILE A 63 -6.51 -8.32 7.87
N ILE A 64 -5.32 -7.87 7.45
CA ILE A 64 -4.48 -6.95 8.23
C ILE A 64 -5.20 -5.60 8.43
N ALA A 65 -5.81 -5.06 7.37
CA ALA A 65 -6.55 -3.81 7.42
C ALA A 65 -7.75 -3.90 8.39
N LEU A 66 -8.45 -5.03 8.42
CA LEU A 66 -9.52 -5.28 9.38
C LEU A 66 -8.99 -5.33 10.82
N ILE A 67 -7.93 -6.12 11.09
CA ILE A 67 -7.37 -6.26 12.44
C ILE A 67 -6.86 -4.90 12.96
N VAL A 68 -6.05 -4.19 12.17
CA VAL A 68 -5.50 -2.88 12.55
C VAL A 68 -6.61 -1.83 12.63
N GLY A 69 -7.58 -1.87 11.72
CA GLY A 69 -8.75 -1.01 11.70
C GLY A 69 -9.58 -1.12 12.99
N ILE A 70 -9.87 -2.34 13.44
CA ILE A 70 -10.60 -2.58 14.70
C ILE A 70 -9.81 -2.02 15.88
N LYS A 71 -8.51 -2.29 15.97
CA LYS A 71 -7.66 -1.76 17.07
C LYS A 71 -7.66 -0.22 17.10
N LEU A 72 -7.53 0.42 15.94
CA LEU A 72 -7.57 1.87 15.82
C LEU A 72 -8.96 2.43 16.19
N PHE A 73 -10.04 1.75 15.81
CA PHE A 73 -11.41 2.16 16.12
C PHE A 73 -11.70 2.09 17.63
N VAL A 74 -11.24 1.03 18.31
CA VAL A 74 -11.35 0.91 19.77
C VAL A 74 -10.61 2.06 20.47
N LYS A 75 -9.39 2.40 20.01
CA LYS A 75 -8.64 3.54 20.56
C LYS A 75 -9.30 4.88 20.30
N LEU A 76 -9.84 5.07 19.10
CA LEU A 76 -10.59 6.27 18.74
C LEU A 76 -11.76 6.52 19.69
N LYS A 77 -12.44 5.47 20.17
CA LYS A 77 -13.55 5.60 21.11
C LYS A 77 -13.10 5.80 22.57
N SER A 78 -11.89 5.37 22.91
CA SER A 78 -11.39 5.34 24.29
C SER A 78 -10.57 6.56 24.69
N GLU A 79 -9.89 7.23 23.76
CA GLU A 79 -8.99 8.35 24.05
C GLU A 79 -9.61 9.68 23.63
N ASN A 80 -9.62 10.72 24.48
CA ASN A 80 -10.03 12.11 24.13
C ASN A 80 -9.16 12.80 23.05
N LYS A 81 -8.33 12.05 22.30
CA LYS A 81 -7.46 12.53 21.20
C LYS A 81 -8.06 12.17 19.83
N ASP A 82 -9.38 12.28 19.72
CA ASP A 82 -10.17 11.80 18.59
C ASP A 82 -9.62 12.25 17.23
N ALA A 83 -9.20 13.51 17.13
CA ALA A 83 -8.73 14.07 15.87
C ALA A 83 -7.45 13.41 15.32
N ILE A 84 -6.55 12.93 16.17
CA ILE A 84 -5.30 12.27 15.73
C ILE A 84 -5.60 10.82 15.32
N TRP A 85 -6.35 10.10 16.15
CA TRP A 85 -6.73 8.70 15.87
C TRP A 85 -7.62 8.59 14.65
N MET A 86 -8.54 9.54 14.44
CA MET A 86 -9.40 9.60 13.27
C MET A 86 -8.58 9.79 11.99
N LYS A 87 -7.56 10.67 12.01
CA LYS A 87 -6.65 10.85 10.87
C LYS A 87 -5.88 9.57 10.54
N ILE A 88 -5.34 8.88 11.56
CA ILE A 88 -4.58 7.63 11.37
C ILE A 88 -5.49 6.53 10.81
N PHE A 89 -6.68 6.37 11.39
CA PHE A 89 -7.69 5.41 10.94
C PHE A 89 -8.12 5.68 9.50
N ALA A 90 -8.50 6.92 9.19
CA ALA A 90 -8.94 7.31 7.85
C ALA A 90 -7.84 7.07 6.80
N LEU A 91 -6.60 7.42 7.11
CA LEU A 91 -5.48 7.22 6.19
C LEU A 91 -5.16 5.72 5.98
N GLN A 92 -5.18 4.91 7.04
CA GLN A 92 -4.98 3.46 6.95
C GLN A 92 -6.06 2.81 6.06
N MET A 93 -7.32 3.16 6.29
CA MET A 93 -8.43 2.61 5.50
C MET A 93 -8.38 3.09 4.06
N ALA A 94 -8.14 4.38 3.82
CA ALA A 94 -8.04 4.92 2.47
C ALA A 94 -6.96 4.21 1.63
N VAL A 95 -5.74 4.06 2.16
CA VAL A 95 -4.65 3.41 1.43
C VAL A 95 -4.94 1.92 1.17
N SER A 96 -5.54 1.23 2.13
CA SER A 96 -5.91 -0.19 1.99
C SER A 96 -7.02 -0.39 0.94
N ILE A 97 -8.05 0.47 0.96
CA ILE A 97 -9.14 0.46 -0.02
C ILE A 97 -8.62 0.79 -1.41
N ILE A 98 -7.73 1.79 -1.55
CA ILE A 98 -7.11 2.13 -2.83
C ILE A 98 -6.36 0.93 -3.40
N TYR A 99 -5.56 0.22 -2.59
CA TYR A 99 -4.84 -0.97 -3.03
C TYR A 99 -5.78 -2.10 -3.48
N ILE A 100 -6.76 -2.44 -2.64
CA ILE A 100 -7.71 -3.54 -2.92
C ILE A 100 -8.56 -3.18 -4.14
N GLY A 101 -9.12 -1.98 -4.19
CA GLY A 101 -9.92 -1.50 -5.31
C GLY A 101 -9.13 -1.45 -6.60
N PHE A 102 -7.89 -0.94 -6.58
CA PHE A 102 -7.03 -0.95 -7.76
C PHE A 102 -6.75 -2.38 -8.23
N SER A 103 -6.48 -3.30 -7.31
CA SER A 103 -6.13 -4.68 -7.65
C SER A 103 -7.31 -5.50 -8.18
N LEU A 104 -8.54 -5.16 -7.78
CA LEU A 104 -9.75 -5.86 -8.24
C LEU A 104 -10.34 -5.26 -9.53
N ILE A 105 -10.14 -3.96 -9.77
CA ILE A 105 -10.73 -3.25 -10.91
C ILE A 105 -9.84 -3.35 -12.15
N TYR A 106 -8.52 -3.28 -11.97
CA TYR A 106 -7.57 -3.17 -13.06
C TYR A 106 -6.81 -4.47 -13.32
N SER A 107 -6.31 -4.61 -14.55
CA SER A 107 -5.48 -5.75 -14.98
C SER A 107 -4.35 -5.29 -15.93
N THR A 108 -3.47 -6.22 -16.29
CA THR A 108 -2.39 -6.00 -17.27
C THR A 108 -2.90 -5.65 -18.67
N GLU A 109 -4.13 -6.04 -19.02
CA GLU A 109 -4.77 -5.72 -20.30
C GLU A 109 -5.12 -4.23 -20.41
N GLN A 110 -5.57 -3.65 -19.30
CA GLN A 110 -6.01 -2.25 -19.23
C GLN A 110 -4.82 -1.32 -18.95
N ILE A 111 -3.93 -1.72 -18.03
CA ILE A 111 -2.76 -0.95 -17.63
C ILE A 111 -1.53 -1.85 -17.75
N ARG A 112 -0.68 -1.59 -18.74
CA ARG A 112 0.52 -2.43 -18.96
C ARG A 112 1.48 -2.42 -17.77
N SER A 113 1.60 -1.28 -17.07
CA SER A 113 2.40 -1.13 -15.85
C SER A 113 1.69 -1.63 -14.58
N TYR A 114 0.60 -2.40 -14.73
CA TYR A 114 -0.23 -2.88 -13.63
C TYR A 114 0.57 -3.52 -12.49
N TYR A 115 1.43 -4.49 -12.78
CA TYR A 115 2.21 -5.17 -11.73
C TYR A 115 3.16 -4.23 -10.98
N TYR A 116 3.76 -3.25 -11.66
CA TYR A 116 4.61 -2.25 -11.01
C TYR A 116 3.81 -1.33 -10.09
N ILE A 117 2.61 -0.91 -10.51
CA ILE A 117 1.71 -0.11 -9.68
C ILE A 117 1.22 -0.91 -8.49
N ASN A 118 0.79 -2.16 -8.71
CA ASN A 118 0.28 -3.04 -7.68
C ASN A 118 1.35 -3.30 -6.59
N ILE A 119 2.58 -3.63 -6.98
CA ILE A 119 3.73 -3.78 -6.05
C ILE A 119 3.98 -2.49 -5.27
N GLY A 120 3.98 -1.33 -5.95
CA GLY A 120 4.21 -0.06 -5.28
C GLY A 120 3.10 0.33 -4.30
N LEU A 121 1.83 0.05 -4.64
CA LEU A 121 0.69 0.24 -3.73
C LEU A 121 0.74 -0.74 -2.55
N LEU A 122 1.12 -2.00 -2.78
CA LEU A 122 1.30 -3.00 -1.72
C LEU A 122 2.36 -2.54 -0.71
N LEU A 123 3.52 -2.07 -1.19
CA LEU A 123 4.56 -1.50 -0.33
C LEU A 123 4.08 -0.25 0.42
N THR A 124 3.26 0.57 -0.22
CA THR A 124 2.65 1.77 0.40
C THR A 124 1.73 1.36 1.56
N VAL A 125 0.86 0.36 1.36
CA VAL A 125 0.01 -0.20 2.43
C VAL A 125 0.85 -0.77 3.56
N PHE A 126 1.91 -1.51 3.23
CA PHE A 126 2.80 -2.10 4.22
C PHE A 126 3.43 -1.03 5.12
N LEU A 127 4.02 0.02 4.54
CA LEU A 127 4.62 1.13 5.31
C LEU A 127 3.57 1.88 6.14
N GLN A 128 2.37 2.09 5.59
CA GLN A 128 1.27 2.73 6.32
C GLN A 128 0.84 1.89 7.52
N THR A 129 0.74 0.58 7.35
CA THR A 129 0.40 -0.37 8.42
C THR A 129 1.46 -0.39 9.52
N MET A 130 2.76 -0.39 9.15
CA MET A 130 3.85 -0.29 10.13
C MET A 130 3.74 0.98 10.98
N LYS A 131 3.47 2.14 10.35
CA LYS A 131 3.26 3.41 11.08
C LYS A 131 2.07 3.29 12.03
N SER A 132 0.93 2.77 11.57
CA SER A 132 -0.27 2.57 12.39
C SER A 132 0.01 1.69 13.62
N CYS A 133 0.76 0.60 13.46
CA CYS A 133 1.18 -0.25 14.57
C CYS A 133 2.09 0.49 15.56
N LEU A 134 3.08 1.27 15.08
CA LEU A 134 3.95 2.07 15.95
C LEU A 134 3.15 3.08 16.80
N TYR A 135 2.15 3.74 16.21
CA TYR A 135 1.27 4.66 16.95
C TYR A 135 0.47 3.94 18.03
N ILE A 136 -0.08 2.77 17.75
CA ILE A 136 -0.80 1.94 18.73
C ILE A 136 0.11 1.60 19.91
N THR A 137 1.32 1.08 19.66
CA THR A 137 2.27 0.69 20.72
C THR A 137 2.75 1.88 21.56
N ILE A 138 2.94 3.05 20.97
CA ILE A 138 3.33 4.25 21.73
C ILE A 138 2.23 4.69 22.69
N SER A 139 0.97 4.61 22.28
CA SER A 139 -0.14 4.96 23.17
C SER A 139 -0.29 3.96 24.32
N GLU A 140 -0.09 2.65 24.08
CA GLU A 140 -0.11 1.63 25.15
C GLU A 140 0.94 1.87 26.23
N LYS A 141 2.11 2.43 25.90
CA LYS A 141 3.19 2.72 26.86
C LYS A 141 2.99 4.01 27.68
N ASN A 142 2.00 4.84 27.34
CA ASN A 142 1.73 6.09 28.06
C ASN A 142 0.59 5.95 29.08
N TYR A 143 0.08 4.73 29.29
CA TYR A 143 -0.77 4.34 30.42
C TYR A 143 0.07 3.52 31.40
#